data_AF-A0A7Y2PEX7-F1
#
_entry.id   AF-A0A7Y2PEX7-F1
#
_cell.length_a   1.000
_cell.length_b   1.000
_cell.length_c   1.000
_cell.angle_alpha   90.00
_cell.angle_beta   90.00
_cell.angle_gamma   90.00
#
_symmetry.space_group_name_H-M   'P 1'
#
loop_
_entity.id
_entity.type
_entity.pdbx_description
1 polymer ?
#
loop_
_entity_poly.entity_id
_entity_poly.type
_entity_poly.pdbx_seq_one_letter_code
_entity_poly.pdbx_strand_id
1 'polypeptide(L)'
;MYHQGKAFAVSADRQRGFLTLFREEWRRRGLTNPQVAARLGRSLSLVVKIKAGRTPLTGHLIDQLVEILEIDVIRAYFAVDILNEPMIYFEPVLVQSLSKTMVMYEGILTTYRAQQDALDDADAPEDDDVTLDQTAQ
;
A
#
# COMPACT_ATOMS: atom_id res chain seq x y z
N MET A 1 5.36 -14.09 -25.12
CA MET A 1 4.09 -14.74 -24.70
C MET A 1 3.70 -14.14 -23.36
N TYR A 2 2.59 -13.40 -23.31
CA TYR A 2 2.06 -12.83 -22.07
C TYR A 2 1.50 -13.95 -21.20
N HIS A 3 2.04 -14.13 -20.00
CA HIS A 3 1.46 -15.06 -19.03
C HIS A 3 0.14 -14.48 -18.51
N GLN A 4 -0.94 -15.07 -19.00
CA GLN A 4 -2.31 -14.94 -18.55
C GLN A 4 -2.36 -15.08 -17.02
N GLY A 5 -2.70 -13.98 -16.34
CA GLY A 5 -2.73 -13.89 -14.88
C GLY A 5 -3.70 -14.91 -14.28
N LYS A 6 -3.15 -15.98 -13.70
CA LYS A 6 -3.90 -16.81 -12.74
C LYS A 6 -4.20 -15.89 -11.55
N ALA A 7 -5.48 -15.71 -11.23
CA ALA A 7 -5.88 -15.10 -9.98
C ALA A 7 -5.27 -15.92 -8.83
N PHE A 8 -4.16 -15.45 -8.28
CA PHE A 8 -3.53 -16.10 -7.14
C PHE A 8 -4.52 -16.03 -5.99
N ALA A 9 -5.12 -17.18 -5.66
CA ALA A 9 -5.88 -17.29 -4.43
C ALA A 9 -4.96 -16.85 -3.29
N VAL A 10 -5.41 -15.85 -2.54
CA VAL A 10 -4.74 -15.36 -1.35
C VAL A 10 -4.49 -16.54 -0.42
N SER A 11 -3.31 -16.65 0.21
CA SER A 11 -3.02 -17.77 1.13
C SER A 11 -4.10 -17.85 2.21
N ALA A 12 -4.41 -19.06 2.70
CA ALA A 12 -5.51 -19.24 3.66
C ALA A 12 -5.33 -18.38 4.92
N ASP A 13 -4.09 -18.18 5.36
CA ASP A 13 -3.75 -17.38 6.52
C ASP A 13 -4.01 -15.89 6.26
N ARG A 14 -3.57 -15.40 5.10
CA ARG A 14 -3.83 -14.03 4.63
C ARG A 14 -5.32 -13.76 4.47
N GLN A 15 -6.10 -14.71 3.94
CA GLN A 15 -7.55 -14.58 3.86
C GLN A 15 -8.20 -14.45 5.24
N ARG A 16 -7.76 -15.26 6.22
CA ARG A 16 -8.26 -15.16 7.60
C ARG A 16 -7.88 -13.82 8.24
N GLY A 17 -6.68 -13.32 7.94
CA GLY A 17 -6.21 -12.03 8.41
C GLY A 17 -7.09 -10.86 7.92
N PHE A 18 -7.28 -10.75 6.60
CA PHE A 18 -8.15 -9.73 6.01
C PHE A 18 -9.60 -9.87 6.47
N LEU A 19 -10.14 -11.09 6.55
CA LEU A 19 -11.50 -11.30 7.03
C LEU A 19 -11.69 -10.81 8.47
N THR A 20 -10.69 -11.02 9.33
CA THR A 20 -10.71 -10.54 10.72
C THR A 20 -10.72 -9.01 10.75
N LEU A 21 -9.80 -8.38 10.02
CA LEU A 21 -9.73 -6.93 9.89
C LEU A 21 -11.04 -6.33 9.35
N PHE A 22 -11.56 -6.87 8.25
CA PHE A 22 -12.79 -6.39 7.62
C PHE A 22 -13.98 -6.50 8.55
N ARG A 23 -14.15 -7.60 9.28
CA ARG A 23 -15.26 -7.75 10.23
C ARG A 23 -15.24 -6.69 11.32
N GLU A 24 -14.05 -6.42 11.85
CA GLU A 24 -13.89 -5.46 12.93
C GLU A 24 -14.09 -4.02 12.45
N GLU A 25 -13.50 -3.64 11.31
CA GLU A 25 -13.70 -2.31 10.72
C GLU A 25 -15.18 -2.10 10.37
N TRP A 26 -15.83 -3.11 9.79
CA TRP A 26 -17.25 -3.09 9.47
C TRP A 26 -18.12 -2.88 10.70
N ARG A 27 -17.77 -3.51 11.83
CA ARG A 27 -18.42 -3.31 13.13
C ARG A 27 -18.20 -1.90 13.67
N ARG A 28 -16.96 -1.41 13.64
CA ARG A 28 -16.58 -0.07 14.15
C ARG A 28 -17.27 1.06 13.38
N ARG A 29 -17.46 0.88 12.06
CA ARG A 29 -18.18 1.83 11.20
C ARG A 29 -19.69 1.77 11.32
N GLY A 30 -20.24 0.77 12.03
CA GLY A 30 -21.69 0.59 12.14
C GLY A 30 -22.39 0.29 10.80
N LEU A 31 -21.66 -0.24 9.81
CA LEU A 31 -22.24 -0.55 8.50
C LEU A 31 -23.10 -1.82 8.57
N THR A 32 -24.30 -1.74 8.02
CA THR A 32 -25.20 -2.89 7.91
C THR A 32 -24.86 -3.73 6.68
N ASN A 33 -25.23 -5.02 6.70
CA ASN A 33 -25.02 -5.89 5.53
C ASN A 33 -25.74 -5.38 4.26
N PRO A 34 -26.97 -4.83 4.32
CA PRO A 34 -27.62 -4.23 3.16
C PRO A 34 -26.86 -3.02 2.57
N GLN A 35 -26.31 -2.15 3.42
CA GLN A 35 -25.52 -0.99 2.93
C GLN A 35 -24.27 -1.44 2.17
N VAL A 36 -23.54 -2.43 2.70
CA VAL A 36 -22.36 -2.96 2.02
C VAL A 36 -22.73 -3.74 0.76
N ALA A 37 -23.86 -4.48 0.76
CA ALA A 37 -24.37 -5.14 -0.43
C ALA A 37 -24.68 -4.15 -1.56
N ALA A 38 -25.33 -3.04 -1.23
CA ALA A 38 -25.59 -1.96 -2.17
C ALA A 38 -24.29 -1.36 -2.74
N ARG A 39 -23.31 -1.06 -1.90
CA ARG A 39 -22.00 -0.51 -2.33
C ARG A 39 -21.18 -1.49 -3.16
N LEU A 40 -21.19 -2.78 -2.83
CA LEU A 40 -20.51 -3.82 -3.60
C LEU A 40 -21.21 -4.14 -4.93
N GLY A 41 -22.48 -3.73 -5.11
CA GLY A 41 -23.31 -4.18 -6.23
C GLY A 41 -23.59 -5.68 -6.18
N ARG A 42 -23.76 -6.26 -4.99
CA ARG A 42 -23.94 -7.71 -4.76
C ARG A 42 -25.20 -8.01 -3.97
N SER A 43 -25.63 -9.28 -4.00
CA SER A 43 -26.78 -9.72 -3.21
C SER A 43 -26.46 -9.72 -1.72
N LEU A 44 -27.48 -9.46 -0.89
CA LEU A 44 -27.37 -9.52 0.57
C LEU A 44 -26.87 -10.90 1.04
N SER A 45 -27.32 -11.97 0.39
CA SER A 45 -26.90 -13.34 0.70
C SER A 45 -25.39 -13.55 0.49
N LEU A 46 -24.82 -12.99 -0.59
CA LEU A 46 -23.38 -13.07 -0.83
C LEU A 46 -22.60 -12.29 0.24
N VAL A 47 -23.05 -11.08 0.59
CA VAL A 47 -22.42 -10.28 1.65
C VAL A 47 -22.44 -10.99 3.01
N VAL A 48 -23.55 -11.65 3.36
CA VAL A 48 -23.64 -12.46 4.58
C VAL A 48 -22.62 -13.60 4.56
N LYS A 49 -22.44 -14.27 3.41
CA LYS A 49 -21.43 -15.34 3.27
C LYS A 49 -20.00 -14.83 3.33
N ILE A 50 -19.70 -13.69 2.70
CA ILE A 50 -18.40 -13.01 2.78
C ILE A 50 -18.10 -12.67 4.24
N LYS A 51 -19.00 -11.98 4.93
CA LYS A 51 -18.83 -11.62 6.34
C LYS A 51 -18.72 -12.86 7.22
N ALA A 52 -19.38 -13.97 6.89
CA ALA A 52 -19.23 -15.25 7.59
C ALA A 52 -17.95 -16.02 7.22
N GLY A 53 -17.12 -15.54 6.29
CA GLY A 53 -15.90 -16.22 5.86
C GLY A 53 -16.15 -17.47 5.01
N ARG A 54 -17.37 -17.61 4.47
CA ARG A 54 -17.80 -18.75 3.64
C ARG A 54 -17.60 -18.50 2.15
N THR A 55 -17.10 -17.32 1.80
CA THR A 55 -16.74 -16.94 0.43
C THR A 55 -15.26 -16.57 0.43
N PRO A 56 -14.41 -17.25 -0.36
CA PRO A 56 -13.00 -16.91 -0.50
C PRO A 56 -12.81 -15.45 -0.92
N LEU A 57 -11.82 -14.78 -0.33
CA LEU A 57 -11.49 -13.41 -0.68
C LEU A 57 -10.53 -13.41 -1.88
N THR A 58 -11.02 -12.91 -3.03
CA THR A 58 -10.18 -12.62 -4.19
C THR A 58 -9.51 -11.26 -4.00
N GLY A 59 -8.40 -11.00 -4.71
CA GLY A 59 -7.73 -9.68 -4.67
C GLY A 59 -8.70 -8.54 -4.97
N HIS A 60 -9.49 -8.65 -6.03
CA HIS A 60 -10.49 -7.63 -6.36
C HIS A 60 -11.53 -7.41 -5.25
N LEU A 61 -12.00 -8.48 -4.59
CA LEU A 61 -12.94 -8.33 -3.47
C LEU A 61 -12.28 -7.67 -2.25
N ILE A 62 -10.99 -7.94 -2.01
CA ILE A 62 -10.21 -7.25 -0.98
C ILE A 62 -10.16 -5.76 -1.30
N ASP A 63 -9.81 -5.37 -2.53
CA ASP A 63 -9.74 -3.96 -2.93
C ASP A 63 -11.08 -3.24 -2.74
N GLN A 64 -12.18 -3.86 -3.18
CA GLN A 64 -13.53 -3.32 -3.00
C GLN A 64 -13.92 -3.16 -1.52
N LEU A 65 -13.57 -4.13 -0.67
CA LEU A 65 -13.86 -4.06 0.75
C LEU A 65 -12.98 -3.03 1.46
N VAL A 66 -11.71 -2.91 1.07
CA VAL A 66 -10.81 -1.88 1.56
C VAL A 66 -11.35 -0.49 1.25
N GLU A 67 -11.85 -0.26 0.03
CA GLU A 67 -12.46 1.00 -0.36
C GLU A 67 -13.75 1.28 0.44
N ILE A 68 -14.67 0.32 0.51
CA ILE A 68 -15.98 0.50 1.19
C ILE A 68 -15.82 0.73 2.70
N LEU A 69 -14.83 0.08 3.30
CA LEU A 69 -14.49 0.19 4.71
C LEU A 69 -13.42 1.27 4.96
N GLU A 70 -13.02 2.02 3.92
CA GLU A 70 -11.95 3.04 3.93
C GLU A 70 -10.75 2.62 4.81
N ILE A 71 -10.26 1.42 4.56
CA ILE A 71 -9.12 0.84 5.26
C ILE A 71 -7.83 1.44 4.68
N ASP A 72 -6.91 1.83 5.55
CA ASP A 72 -5.56 2.21 5.12
C ASP A 72 -4.82 0.97 4.60
N VAL A 73 -4.55 0.94 3.30
CA VAL A 73 -3.94 -0.20 2.60
C VAL A 73 -2.56 -0.53 3.17
N ILE A 74 -1.74 0.49 3.43
CA ILE A 74 -0.37 0.30 3.91
C ILE A 74 -0.42 -0.33 5.30
N ARG A 75 -1.23 0.24 6.19
CA ARG A 75 -1.41 -0.27 7.54
C ARG A 75 -1.98 -1.67 7.56
N ALA A 76 -2.96 -1.96 6.70
CA ALA A 76 -3.54 -3.29 6.57
C ALA A 76 -2.52 -4.32 6.06
N TYR A 77 -1.68 -3.93 5.10
CA TYR A 77 -0.57 -4.75 4.62
C TYR A 77 0.41 -5.09 5.75
N PHE A 78 0.83 -4.11 6.54
CA PHE A 78 1.69 -4.39 7.69
C PHE A 78 1.02 -5.31 8.72
N ALA A 79 -0.24 -5.05 9.09
CA ALA A 79 -0.94 -5.84 10.08
C ALA A 79 -1.17 -7.29 9.63
N VAL A 80 -1.59 -7.49 8.38
CA VAL A 80 -2.01 -8.81 7.87
C VAL A 80 -0.85 -9.58 7.23
N ASP A 81 -0.07 -8.93 6.36
CA ASP A 81 0.92 -9.60 5.51
C ASP A 81 2.31 -9.68 6.16
N ILE A 82 2.69 -8.68 6.97
CA ILE A 82 4.03 -8.63 7.61
C ILE A 82 3.99 -9.17 9.05
N LEU A 83 3.11 -8.61 9.88
CA LEU A 83 3.05 -8.92 11.30
C LEU A 83 2.15 -10.12 11.62
N ASN A 84 1.27 -10.50 10.69
CA ASN A 84 0.28 -11.57 10.86
C ASN A 84 -0.58 -11.39 12.15
N GLU A 85 -0.84 -10.15 12.52
CA GLU A 85 -1.64 -9.75 13.67
C GLU A 85 -2.69 -8.70 13.22
N PRO A 86 -3.82 -9.12 12.63
CA PRO A 86 -4.76 -8.20 11.99
C PRO A 86 -5.31 -7.10 12.91
N MET A 87 -5.41 -7.38 14.21
CA MET A 87 -5.96 -6.46 15.18
C MET A 87 -5.00 -5.31 15.53
N ILE A 88 -3.69 -5.48 15.29
CA ILE A 88 -2.71 -4.40 15.49
C ILE A 88 -2.97 -3.20 14.56
N TYR A 89 -3.74 -3.41 13.48
CA TYR A 89 -4.27 -2.33 12.64
C TYR A 89 -4.97 -1.23 13.45
N PHE A 90 -5.64 -1.58 14.55
CA PHE A 90 -6.36 -0.61 15.37
C PHE A 90 -5.50 0.05 16.43
N GLU A 91 -4.28 -0.44 16.64
CA GLU A 91 -3.41 0.06 17.70
C GLU A 91 -2.76 1.40 17.28
N PRO A 92 -2.86 2.45 18.13
CA PRO A 92 -2.23 3.74 17.85
C PRO A 92 -0.71 3.63 17.65
N VAL A 93 -0.07 2.70 18.38
CA VAL A 93 1.37 2.42 18.30
C VAL A 93 1.78 2.04 16.89
N LEU A 94 0.97 1.27 16.17
CA LEU A 94 1.27 0.89 14.79
C LEU A 94 1.29 2.12 13.88
N VAL A 95 0.28 3.00 13.95
CA VAL A 95 0.26 4.22 13.12
C VAL A 95 1.46 5.10 13.41
N GLN A 96 1.79 5.31 14.68
CA GLN A 96 2.93 6.14 15.05
C GLN A 96 4.24 5.53 14.54
N SER A 97 4.39 4.20 14.65
CA SER A 97 5.56 3.48 14.16
C SER A 97 5.69 3.59 12.64
N LEU A 98 4.59 3.38 11.91
CA LEU A 98 4.57 3.50 10.45
C LEU A 98 4.90 4.93 10.00
N SER A 99 4.28 5.95 10.58
CA SER A 99 4.57 7.35 10.26
C SER A 99 6.05 7.71 10.51
N LYS A 100 6.60 7.32 11.68
CA LYS A 100 8.01 7.55 12.00
C LYS A 100 8.95 6.85 11.00
N THR A 101 8.60 5.62 10.64
CA THR A 101 9.38 4.82 9.69
C THR A 101 9.38 5.47 8.32
N MET A 102 8.22 5.92 7.83
CA MET A 102 8.11 6.59 6.53
C MET A 102 8.91 7.89 6.48
N VAL A 103 8.85 8.73 7.53
CA VAL A 103 9.66 9.96 7.63
C VAL A 103 11.15 9.65 7.64
N MET A 104 11.58 8.62 8.35
CA MET A 104 12.98 8.19 8.36
C MET A 104 13.44 7.72 6.97
N TYR A 105 12.63 6.90 6.28
CA TYR A 105 12.95 6.44 4.92
C TYR A 105 12.99 7.58 3.91
N GLU A 106 12.08 8.55 3.99
CA GLU A 106 12.09 9.74 3.16
C GLU A 106 13.40 10.51 3.33
N GLY A 107 13.83 10.76 4.58
CA GLY A 107 15.11 11.44 4.86
C GLY A 107 16.33 10.70 4.27
N ILE A 108 16.34 9.36 4.34
CA ILE A 108 17.40 8.53 3.73
C ILE A 108 17.38 8.69 2.21
N LEU A 109 16.21 8.59 1.56
CA LEU A 109 16.07 8.71 0.11
C LEU A 109 16.46 10.10 -0.40
N THR A 110 16.08 11.16 0.32
CA THR A 110 16.47 12.53 0.00
C THR A 110 17.98 12.72 0.10
N THR A 111 18.59 12.20 1.17
CA THR A 111 20.05 12.27 1.35
C THR A 111 20.78 11.50 0.26
N TYR A 112 20.30 10.30 -0.08
CA TYR A 112 20.88 9.49 -1.14
C TYR A 112 20.80 10.17 -2.50
N ARG A 113 19.65 10.80 -2.83
CA ARG A 113 19.50 11.57 -4.06
C ARG A 113 20.47 12.75 -4.12
N ALA A 114 20.58 13.53 -3.05
CA ALA A 114 21.50 14.68 -3.01
C ALA A 114 22.97 14.26 -3.17
N GLN A 115 23.36 13.10 -2.63
CA GLN A 115 24.70 12.54 -2.84
C GLN A 115 24.92 12.11 -4.30
N GLN A 116 23.90 11.55 -4.94
CA GLN A 116 23.97 11.15 -6.34
C GLN A 116 24.07 12.37 -7.26
N ASP A 117 23.24 13.39 -7.06
CA ASP A 117 23.26 14.63 -7.85
C ASP A 117 24.64 15.33 -7.74
N ALA A 118 25.23 15.36 -6.54
CA ALA A 118 26.57 15.95 -6.33
C ALA A 118 27.71 15.17 -7.01
N LEU A 119 27.55 13.85 -7.20
CA LEU A 119 28.50 13.04 -7.96
C LEU A 119 28.33 13.29 -9.47
N ASP A 120 27.09 13.39 -9.94
CA ASP A 120 26.79 13.66 -11.34
C ASP A 120 27.25 15.08 -11.77
N ASP A 121 27.14 16.07 -10.88
CA ASP A 121 27.66 17.44 -11.10
C ASP A 121 29.19 17.51 -11.07
N ALA A 122 29.86 16.65 -10.29
CA ALA A 122 31.32 16.61 -10.20
C ALA A 122 31.98 15.98 -11.44
N ASP A 123 31.25 15.12 -12.17
CA ASP A 123 31.69 14.51 -13.43
C ASP A 123 31.24 15.31 -14.67
N ALA A 124 30.60 16.47 -14.50
CA ALA A 124 30.30 17.39 -15.59
C ALA A 124 31.61 17.97 -16.14
N PRO A 125 31.88 17.88 -17.46
CA PRO A 125 33.08 18.46 -18.03
C PRO A 125 33.05 19.98 -17.79
N GLU A 126 34.07 20.51 -17.13
CA GLU A 126 34.34 21.95 -17.18
C GLU A 126 34.49 22.29 -18.66
N ASP A 127 33.54 23.07 -19.21
CA ASP A 127 33.74 23.70 -20.51
C ASP A 127 35.00 24.56 -20.35
N ASP A 128 36.13 24.05 -20.85
CA ASP A 128 37.36 24.79 -21.02
C ASP A 128 36.99 26.04 -21.84
N ASP A 129 36.89 27.17 -21.14
CA ASP A 129 36.78 28.49 -21.75
C ASP A 129 38.10 28.75 -22.49
N VAL A 130 38.18 28.25 -23.72
CA VAL A 130 39.28 28.54 -24.64
C VAL A 130 39.18 30.01 -24.99
N THR A 131 39.81 30.83 -24.16
CA THR A 131 40.16 32.22 -24.47
C THR A 131 41.04 32.18 -25.73
N LEU A 132 40.41 32.36 -26.90
CA LEU A 132 41.10 32.56 -28.17
C LEU A 132 41.79 33.93 -28.12
N ASP A 133 43.09 33.90 -27.84
CA ASP A 133 43.99 35.05 -27.96
C ASP A 133 43.96 35.52 -29.43
N GLN A 134 43.22 36.60 -29.69
CA GLN A 134 43.25 37.32 -30.95
C GLN A 134 44.49 38.21 -30.99
N THR A 135 45.64 37.59 -31.25
CA THR A 135 46.83 38.30 -31.73
C THR A 135 47.23 37.78 -33.10
N ALA A 136 46.58 38.33 -34.13
CA ALA A 136 47.07 38.30 -35.50
C ALA A 136 47.33 39.75 -35.95
N GLN A 137 48.62 40.08 -36.05
CA GLN A 137 49.14 41.17 -36.88
C GLN A 137 49.27 40.68 -38.33
#